data_AF-A0A3M1JE34-F1
#
_entry.id   AF-A0A3M1JE34-F1
#
_cell.length_a   1.000
_cell.length_b   1.000
_cell.length_c   1.000
_cell.angle_alpha   90.00
_cell.angle_beta   90.00
_cell.angle_gamma   90.00
#
_symmetry.space_group_name_H-M   'P 1'
#
loop_
_entity.id
_entity.type
_entity.pdbx_description
1 polymer ?
#
loop_
_entity_poly.entity_id
_entity_poly.type
_entity_poly.pdbx_seq_one_letter_code
_entity_poly.pdbx_strand_id
1 'polypeptide(L)'
;MYAIRSFYALPPLDNPEDSRVARLLRTVVAALFVATVLGSALIILADADEFLFDATFGLGNIVLLAGIWGVARSGRLKLAAVLVAGLLWLCITVLLSFHNDAGIDNPVITGYFVVIILAALLLGEQAALIFGALSALAILALFLLAAG
;
A
#
# COMPACT_ATOMS: atom_id res chain seq x y z
N MET A 1 9.64 -13.95 -27.99
CA MET A 1 10.09 -13.77 -26.58
C MET A 1 10.71 -12.39 -26.26
N TYR A 2 10.99 -11.51 -27.24
CA TYR A 2 11.55 -10.17 -26.95
C TYR A 2 10.54 -9.15 -26.38
N ALA A 3 9.25 -9.26 -26.71
CA ALA A 3 8.21 -8.31 -26.27
C ALA A 3 7.91 -8.36 -24.77
N ILE A 4 8.09 -9.51 -24.11
CA ILE A 4 7.85 -9.64 -22.66
C ILE A 4 8.96 -8.92 -21.87
N ARG A 5 10.21 -8.92 -22.39
CA ARG A 5 11.31 -8.21 -21.75
C ARG A 5 11.20 -6.69 -21.86
N SER A 6 10.70 -6.15 -22.97
CA SER A 6 10.55 -4.69 -23.12
C SER A 6 9.47 -4.12 -22.19
N PHE A 7 8.40 -4.88 -21.93
CA PHE A 7 7.39 -4.47 -20.95
C PHE A 7 7.98 -4.37 -19.53
N TYR A 8 9.04 -5.13 -19.24
CA TYR A 8 9.70 -5.13 -17.94
C TYR A 8 10.94 -4.22 -17.85
N ALA A 9 11.41 -3.61 -18.94
CA ALA A 9 12.59 -2.74 -18.88
C ALA A 9 12.18 -1.33 -18.44
N LEU A 10 12.83 -0.80 -17.39
CA LEU A 10 12.70 0.61 -17.05
C LEU A 10 13.48 1.46 -18.05
N PRO A 11 13.02 2.69 -18.36
CA PRO A 11 13.86 3.67 -19.05
C PRO A 11 15.18 3.82 -18.29
N PRO A 12 16.33 3.95 -18.97
CA PRO A 12 17.58 4.25 -18.29
C PRO A 12 17.43 5.55 -17.50
N LEU A 13 17.74 5.51 -16.21
CA LEU A 13 17.73 6.67 -15.32
C LEU A 13 19.17 7.16 -15.15
N ASP A 14 19.38 8.45 -15.27
CA ASP A 14 20.73 9.06 -15.20
C ASP A 14 21.34 8.98 -13.79
N ASN A 15 20.50 8.89 -12.75
CA ASN A 15 20.92 8.81 -11.36
C ASN A 15 20.85 7.36 -10.82
N PRO A 16 21.96 6.81 -10.29
CA PRO A 16 21.97 5.48 -9.65
C PRO A 16 21.01 5.37 -8.46
N GLU A 17 20.75 6.47 -7.74
CA GLU A 17 19.79 6.52 -6.63
C GLU A 17 18.36 6.33 -7.12
N ASP A 18 17.96 7.03 -8.18
CA ASP A 18 16.63 6.88 -8.79
C ASP A 18 16.43 5.46 -9.34
N SER A 19 17.49 4.86 -9.90
CA SER A 19 17.48 3.45 -10.32
C SER A 19 17.28 2.47 -9.15
N ARG A 20 17.78 2.80 -7.97
CA ARG A 20 17.56 2.00 -6.75
C ARG A 20 16.12 2.15 -6.27
N VAL A 21 15.63 3.39 -6.14
CA VAL A 21 14.25 3.68 -5.72
C VAL A 21 13.24 3.04 -6.68
N ALA A 22 13.47 3.13 -7.98
CA ALA A 22 12.57 2.55 -8.96
C ALA A 22 12.48 1.02 -8.88
N ARG A 23 13.61 0.34 -8.67
CA ARG A 23 13.65 -1.12 -8.45
C ARG A 23 12.92 -1.51 -7.17
N LEU A 24 13.11 -0.75 -6.09
CA LEU A 24 12.43 -0.98 -4.83
C LEU A 24 10.92 -0.77 -4.98
N LEU A 25 10.50 0.40 -5.50
CA LEU A 25 9.10 0.74 -5.74
C LEU A 25 8.40 -0.33 -6.56
N ARG A 26 9.05 -0.79 -7.63
CA ARG A 26 8.51 -1.84 -8.48
C ARG A 26 8.33 -3.16 -7.75
N THR A 27 9.33 -3.55 -6.94
CA THR A 27 9.27 -4.77 -6.14
C THR A 27 8.14 -4.68 -5.12
N VAL A 28 8.00 -3.53 -4.45
CA VAL A 28 6.92 -3.24 -3.50
C VAL A 28 5.56 -3.30 -4.20
N VAL A 29 5.35 -2.58 -5.30
CA VAL A 29 4.05 -2.59 -6.01
C VAL A 29 3.70 -3.99 -6.50
N ALA A 30 4.67 -4.76 -7.03
CA ALA A 30 4.43 -6.13 -7.45
C ALA A 30 4.08 -7.05 -6.26
N ALA A 31 4.81 -6.94 -5.15
CA ALA A 31 4.53 -7.70 -3.94
C ALA A 31 3.15 -7.37 -3.37
N LEU A 32 2.80 -6.07 -3.31
CA LEU A 32 1.48 -5.61 -2.89
C LEU A 32 0.39 -6.12 -3.82
N PHE A 33 0.59 -6.09 -5.14
CA PHE A 33 -0.38 -6.61 -6.09
C PHE A 33 -0.65 -8.10 -5.86
N VAL A 34 0.41 -8.91 -5.71
CA VAL A 34 0.28 -10.34 -5.41
C VAL A 34 -0.40 -10.56 -4.07
N ALA A 35 0.02 -9.84 -3.03
CA ALA A 35 -0.57 -9.93 -1.69
C ALA A 35 -2.05 -9.53 -1.69
N THR A 36 -2.43 -8.48 -2.41
CA THR A 36 -3.83 -8.05 -2.55
C THR A 36 -4.66 -9.09 -3.29
N VAL A 37 -4.17 -9.64 -4.41
CA VAL A 37 -4.89 -10.67 -5.17
C VAL A 37 -5.08 -11.93 -4.34
N LEU A 38 -4.01 -12.45 -3.73
CA LEU A 38 -4.07 -13.66 -2.91
C LEU A 38 -4.86 -13.43 -1.63
N GLY A 39 -4.61 -12.32 -0.94
CA GLY A 39 -5.30 -11.96 0.30
C GLY A 39 -6.79 -11.80 0.09
N SER A 40 -7.21 -11.03 -0.93
CA SER A 40 -8.64 -10.86 -1.24
C SER A 40 -9.28 -12.20 -1.62
N ALA A 41 -8.62 -13.03 -2.42
CA ALA A 41 -9.14 -14.35 -2.78
C ALA A 41 -9.30 -15.27 -1.55
N LEU A 42 -8.34 -15.26 -0.62
CA LEU A 42 -8.42 -16.05 0.61
C LEU A 42 -9.52 -15.55 1.55
N ILE A 43 -9.66 -14.23 1.72
CA ILE A 43 -10.70 -13.63 2.56
C ILE A 43 -12.09 -13.99 2.01
N ILE A 44 -12.31 -13.78 0.71
CA ILE A 44 -13.58 -14.11 0.02
C ILE A 44 -13.95 -15.60 0.16
N LEU A 45 -12.95 -16.49 0.20
CA LEU A 45 -13.18 -17.92 0.38
C LEU A 45 -13.44 -18.31 1.85
N ALA A 46 -12.92 -17.53 2.79
CA ALA A 46 -13.04 -17.78 4.23
C ALA A 46 -14.34 -17.21 4.81
N ASP A 47 -14.79 -16.07 4.29
CA ASP A 47 -15.99 -15.38 4.74
C ASP A 47 -16.87 -15.01 3.54
N ALA A 48 -17.99 -15.73 3.40
CA ALA A 48 -18.94 -15.51 2.30
C ALA A 48 -19.96 -14.41 2.61
N ASP A 49 -20.11 -14.02 3.88
CA ASP A 49 -21.16 -13.09 4.31
C ASP A 49 -20.85 -11.66 3.85
N GLU A 50 -19.57 -11.31 3.76
CA GLU A 50 -19.08 -9.99 3.32
C GLU A 50 -18.55 -9.96 1.86
N PHE A 51 -18.88 -10.98 1.04
CA PHE A 51 -18.37 -11.16 -0.33
C PHE A 51 -18.35 -9.87 -1.17
N LEU A 52 -19.45 -9.11 -1.16
CA LEU A 52 -19.56 -7.90 -1.97
C LEU A 52 -18.58 -6.81 -1.53
N PHE A 53 -18.39 -6.65 -0.22
CA PHE A 53 -17.44 -5.68 0.32
C PHE A 53 -16.01 -6.09 -0.04
N ASP A 54 -15.64 -7.34 0.25
CA ASP A 54 -14.30 -7.85 -0.01
C ASP A 54 -13.93 -7.87 -1.49
N ALA A 55 -14.86 -8.30 -2.35
CA ALA A 55 -14.66 -8.26 -3.80
C ALA A 55 -14.48 -6.83 -4.31
N THR A 56 -15.31 -5.90 -3.83
CA THR A 56 -15.23 -4.49 -4.26
C THR A 56 -13.95 -3.82 -3.74
N PHE A 57 -13.59 -4.05 -2.48
CA PHE A 57 -12.37 -3.53 -1.87
C PHE A 57 -11.12 -4.11 -2.54
N GLY A 58 -11.07 -5.43 -2.75
CA GLY A 58 -9.98 -6.12 -3.44
C GLY A 58 -9.80 -5.63 -4.88
N LEU A 59 -10.89 -5.58 -5.66
CA LEU A 59 -10.87 -5.06 -7.03
C LEU A 59 -10.45 -3.59 -7.09
N GLY A 60 -10.97 -2.76 -6.18
CA GLY A 60 -10.57 -1.35 -6.06
C GLY A 60 -9.06 -1.19 -5.85
N ASN A 61 -8.49 -1.96 -4.91
CA ASN A 61 -7.06 -1.96 -4.65
C ASN A 61 -6.24 -2.46 -5.86
N ILE A 62 -6.69 -3.50 -6.55
CA ILE A 62 -6.04 -4.01 -7.76
C ILE A 62 -6.00 -2.93 -8.86
N VAL A 63 -7.12 -2.24 -9.09
CA VAL A 63 -7.19 -1.15 -10.09
C VAL A 63 -6.28 0.01 -9.70
N LEU A 64 -6.27 0.41 -8.42
CA LEU A 64 -5.39 1.46 -7.93
C LEU A 64 -3.91 1.10 -8.07
N LEU A 65 -3.52 -0.12 -7.71
CA LEU A 65 -2.15 -0.61 -7.86
C LEU A 65 -1.73 -0.68 -9.34
N ALA A 66 -2.62 -1.08 -10.24
CA ALA A 66 -2.38 -1.05 -11.68
C ALA A 66 -2.18 0.39 -12.19
N GLY A 67 -2.98 1.34 -11.69
CA GLY A 67 -2.81 2.76 -11.97
C GLY A 67 -1.46 3.29 -11.49
N ILE A 68 -1.07 2.98 -10.25
CA ILE A 68 0.22 3.35 -9.67
C ILE A 68 1.38 2.76 -10.48
N TRP A 69 1.25 1.51 -10.93
CA TRP A 69 2.22 0.88 -11.81
C TRP A 69 2.38 1.63 -13.14
N GLY A 70 1.27 2.09 -13.73
CA GLY A 70 1.26 2.97 -14.90
C GLY A 70 2.00 4.29 -14.65
N VAL A 71 1.74 4.94 -13.51
CA VAL A 71 2.43 6.18 -13.11
C VAL A 71 3.93 5.93 -12.92
N ALA A 72 4.33 4.84 -12.28
CA ALA A 72 5.73 4.47 -12.11
C ALA A 72 6.42 4.26 -13.47
N ARG A 73 5.74 3.66 -14.45
CA ARG A 73 6.26 3.50 -15.81
C ARG A 73 6.44 4.81 -16.58
N SER A 74 5.66 5.83 -16.26
CA SER A 74 5.82 7.16 -16.86
C SER A 74 7.04 7.95 -16.35
N GLY A 75 7.87 7.36 -15.48
CA GLY A 75 9.04 8.00 -14.88
C GLY A 75 8.74 8.87 -13.65
N ARG A 76 7.47 8.98 -13.25
CA ARG A 76 7.02 9.77 -12.09
C ARG A 76 7.18 8.98 -10.78
N LEU A 77 8.40 8.58 -10.45
CA LEU A 77 8.71 7.67 -9.33
C LEU A 77 8.29 8.24 -7.97
N LYS A 78 8.57 9.52 -7.71
CA LYS A 78 8.20 10.18 -6.44
C LYS A 78 6.68 10.18 -6.22
N LEU A 79 5.91 10.51 -7.26
CA LEU A 79 4.46 10.48 -7.20
C LEU A 79 3.94 9.07 -6.94
N ALA A 80 4.45 8.07 -7.66
CA ALA A 80 4.07 6.69 -7.45
C ALA A 80 4.42 6.20 -6.02
N ALA A 81 5.57 6.59 -5.47
CA ALA A 81 5.94 6.27 -4.10
C ALA A 81 4.99 6.89 -3.06
N VAL A 82 4.59 8.16 -3.23
CA VAL A 82 3.57 8.79 -2.37
C VAL A 82 2.24 8.06 -2.48
N LEU A 83 1.82 7.69 -3.70
CA LEU A 83 0.58 6.97 -3.91
C LEU A 83 0.60 5.57 -3.26
N VAL A 84 1.72 4.84 -3.32
CA VAL A 84 1.84 3.54 -2.62
C VAL A 84 1.72 3.71 -1.12
N ALA A 85 2.49 4.63 -0.53
CA ALA A 85 2.48 4.83 0.93
C ALA A 85 1.11 5.33 1.41
N GLY A 86 0.51 6.27 0.67
CA GLY A 86 -0.84 6.78 0.93
C GLY A 86 -1.92 5.71 0.80
N LEU A 87 -1.86 4.88 -0.26
CA LEU A 87 -2.80 3.77 -0.45
C LEU A 87 -2.71 2.78 0.70
N LEU A 88 -1.51 2.32 1.07
CA LEU A 88 -1.34 1.39 2.18
C LEU A 88 -1.86 1.97 3.49
N TRP A 89 -1.52 3.23 3.78
CA TRP A 89 -2.01 3.92 4.97
C TRP A 89 -3.54 3.98 5.00
N LEU A 90 -4.17 4.34 3.87
CA LEU A 90 -5.63 4.38 3.75
C LEU A 90 -6.25 2.99 3.91
N CYS A 91 -5.69 1.95 3.30
CA CYS A 91 -6.18 0.59 3.44
C CYS A 91 -6.18 0.14 4.91
N ILE A 92 -5.09 0.39 5.63
CA ILE A 92 -4.98 0.03 7.05
C ILE A 92 -6.01 0.80 7.87
N THR A 93 -6.14 2.11 7.67
CA THR A 93 -7.12 2.94 8.39
C THR A 93 -8.55 2.47 8.11
N VAL A 94 -8.90 2.21 6.84
CA VAL A 94 -10.23 1.71 6.45
C VAL A 94 -10.49 0.34 7.09
N LEU A 95 -9.55 -0.60 7.01
CA LEU A 95 -9.72 -1.93 7.62
C LEU A 95 -9.97 -1.83 9.13
N LEU A 96 -9.23 -0.97 9.83
CA LEU A 96 -9.42 -0.75 11.27
C LEU A 96 -10.75 -0.06 11.61
N SER A 97 -11.25 0.81 10.75
CA SER A 97 -12.51 1.53 10.97
C SER A 97 -13.76 0.69 10.69
N PHE A 98 -13.69 -0.24 9.74
CA PHE A 98 -14.86 -1.03 9.31
C PHE A 98 -14.98 -2.37 10.02
N HIS A 99 -13.89 -2.93 10.55
CA HIS A 99 -13.97 -4.16 11.34
C HIS A 99 -14.46 -3.85 12.76
N ASN A 100 -15.48 -4.57 13.21
CA ASN A 100 -16.09 -4.38 14.54
C ASN A 100 -15.09 -4.60 15.70
N ASP A 101 -14.00 -5.33 15.46
CA ASP A 101 -12.88 -5.51 16.39
C ASP A 101 -11.83 -4.39 16.25
N ALA A 102 -12.26 -3.14 16.41
CA ALA A 102 -11.40 -1.94 16.34
C ALA A 102 -10.50 -1.76 17.59
N GLY A 103 -10.10 -2.87 18.23
CA GLY A 103 -9.25 -2.89 19.40
C GLY A 103 -7.77 -2.65 19.09
N ILE A 104 -6.98 -2.25 20.10
CA ILE A 104 -5.51 -2.08 20.00
C ILE A 104 -4.80 -3.42 19.74
N ASP A 105 -5.47 -4.53 20.01
CA ASP A 105 -5.03 -5.90 19.75
C ASP A 105 -5.23 -6.33 18.28
N ASN A 106 -5.86 -5.50 17.44
CA ASN A 106 -6.05 -5.81 16.04
C ASN A 106 -4.69 -5.88 15.31
N PRO A 107 -4.33 -7.03 14.70
CA PRO A 107 -3.02 -7.20 14.06
C PRO A 107 -2.79 -6.25 12.89
N VAL A 108 -3.84 -5.69 12.30
CA VAL A 108 -3.77 -4.70 11.20
C VAL A 108 -3.01 -3.44 11.61
N ILE A 109 -2.99 -3.08 12.91
CA ILE A 109 -2.24 -1.94 13.43
C ILE A 109 -0.74 -2.07 13.12
N THR A 110 -0.20 -3.28 13.12
CA THR A 110 1.22 -3.52 12.77
C THR A 110 1.55 -3.10 11.34
N GLY A 111 0.55 -3.02 10.46
CA GLY A 111 0.69 -2.52 9.09
C GLY A 111 1.19 -1.08 9.03
N TYR A 112 0.90 -0.23 10.03
CA TYR A 112 1.41 1.15 10.03
C TYR A 112 2.94 1.21 10.09
N PHE A 113 3.60 0.25 10.78
CA PHE A 113 5.06 0.16 10.75
C PHE A 113 5.58 -0.14 9.34
N VAL A 114 4.90 -1.02 8.60
CA VAL A 114 5.24 -1.33 7.21
C VAL A 114 5.10 -0.06 6.35
N VAL A 115 4.03 0.71 6.52
CA VAL A 115 3.85 2.01 5.84
C VAL A 115 4.99 2.95 6.13
N ILE A 116 5.36 3.14 7.40
CA ILE A 116 6.42 4.07 7.81
C ILE A 116 7.77 3.64 7.22
N ILE A 117 8.10 2.35 7.27
CA ILE A 117 9.34 1.81 6.70
C ILE A 117 9.36 2.01 5.18
N LEU A 118 8.26 1.70 4.49
CA LEU A 118 8.17 1.90 3.05
C LEU A 118 8.24 3.38 2.66
N ALA A 119 7.59 4.26 3.41
CA ALA A 119 7.70 5.70 3.22
C ALA A 119 9.14 6.18 3.40
N ALA A 120 9.82 5.74 4.45
CA ALA A 120 11.24 6.04 4.70
C ALA A 120 12.12 5.60 3.54
N LEU A 121 11.94 4.37 3.06
CA LEU A 121 12.76 3.78 2.00
C LEU A 121 12.49 4.36 0.60
N LEU A 122 11.24 4.75 0.32
CA LEU A 122 10.84 5.23 -1.01
C LEU A 122 10.91 6.76 -1.16
N LEU A 123 10.66 7.49 -0.08
CA LEU A 123 10.51 8.96 -0.09
C LEU A 123 11.52 9.67 0.83
N GLY A 124 12.28 8.92 1.63
CA GLY A 124 13.26 9.44 2.57
C GLY A 124 12.70 9.65 3.98
N GLU A 125 13.59 10.07 4.90
CA GLU A 125 13.32 10.17 6.33
C GLU A 125 12.14 11.10 6.68
N GLN A 126 12.00 12.22 5.97
CA GLN A 126 10.90 13.17 6.19
C GLN A 126 9.53 12.52 5.98
N ALA A 127 9.39 11.63 5.00
CA ALA A 127 8.14 10.92 4.77
C ALA A 127 7.83 9.94 5.90
N ALA A 128 8.86 9.31 6.48
CA ALA A 128 8.69 8.45 7.66
C ALA A 128 8.09 9.23 8.84
N LEU A 129 8.55 10.46 9.07
CA LEU A 129 8.00 11.34 10.12
C LEU A 129 6.54 11.71 9.84
N ILE A 130 6.20 12.05 8.60
CA ILE A 130 4.84 12.41 8.20
C ILE A 130 3.89 11.23 8.38
N PHE A 131 4.22 10.06 7.81
CA PHE A 131 3.39 8.87 7.94
C PHE A 131 3.36 8.33 9.37
N GLY A 132 4.43 8.50 10.14
CA GLY A 132 4.47 8.18 11.57
C GLY A 132 3.49 9.04 12.37
N ALA A 133 3.52 10.36 12.16
CA ALA A 133 2.58 11.28 12.78
C ALA A 133 1.12 10.98 12.38
N LEU A 134 0.86 10.73 11.10
CA LEU A 134 -0.47 10.34 10.62
C LEU A 134 -0.96 9.03 11.22
N SER A 135 -0.08 8.04 11.34
CA SER A 135 -0.42 6.74 11.97
C SER A 135 -0.69 6.90 13.46
N ALA A 136 0.11 7.69 14.18
CA ALA A 136 -0.13 8.00 15.59
C ALA A 136 -1.46 8.72 15.80
N LEU A 137 -1.78 9.70 14.95
CA LEU A 137 -3.06 10.39 14.97
C LEU A 137 -4.24 9.46 14.65
N ALA A 138 -4.10 8.55 13.68
CA ALA A 138 -5.13 7.57 13.35
C ALA A 138 -5.42 6.64 14.52
N ILE A 139 -4.37 6.11 15.17
CA ILE A 139 -4.51 5.25 16.36
C ILE A 139 -5.16 6.02 17.51
N LEU A 140 -4.74 7.27 17.76
CA LEU A 140 -5.34 8.10 18.79
C LEU A 140 -6.82 8.39 18.51
N ALA A 141 -7.17 8.68 17.25
CA ALA A 141 -8.55 8.90 16.85
C ALA A 141 -9.42 7.66 17.06
N LEU A 142 -8.93 6.47 16.66
CA LEU A 142 -9.60 5.20 16.90
C LEU A 142 -9.81 4.95 18.40
N PHE A 143 -8.78 5.21 19.22
CA PHE A 143 -8.88 5.05 20.67
C PHE A 143 -9.93 5.97 21.30
N LEU A 144 -9.98 7.23 20.89
CA LEU A 144 -10.97 8.19 21.39
C LEU A 144 -12.40 7.82 20.95
N LEU A 145 -12.57 7.31 19.73
CA LEU A 145 -13.86 6.83 19.23
C LEU A 145 -14.33 5.57 19.95
N ALA A 146 -13.41 4.68 20.33
CA ALA A 146 -13.73 3.47 21.07
C ALA A 146 -14.04 3.72 22.55
N ALA A 147 -13.56 4.83 23.13
CA ALA A 147 -13.74 5.18 24.53
C ALA A 147 -15.03 5.95 24.85
N GLY A 148 -15.75 6.44 23.83
CA GLY A 148 -17.00 7.20 23.97
C GLY A 148 -18.21 6.38 23.57
#